data_AF-A0A821RJL7-F1
#
_entry.id   AF-A0A821RJL7-F1
#
_cell.length_a   1.000
_cell.length_b   1.000
_cell.length_c   1.000
_cell.angle_alpha   90.00
_cell.angle_beta   90.00
_cell.angle_gamma   90.00
#
_symmetry.space_group_name_H-M   'P 1'
#
loop_
_entity.id
_entity.type
_entity.pdbx_description
1 polymer ?
#
loop_
_entity_poly.entity_id
_entity_poly.type
_entity_poly.pdbx_seq_one_letter_code
_entity_poly.pdbx_strand_id
1 'polypeptide(L)'
;IRELVFKCLLDKQFEVRTVTSVTLSGLYRCGYIQVNEEDFTCFSQMSKINYFIKKKGKNIVSTEKIIKRHGGVLGLCAIVLASPYDISNYVPDALMLLCEHSHDP
;
A
#
# COMPACT_ATOMS: atom_id res chain seq x y z
N ILE A 1 1.91 -5.16 -17.28
CA ILE A 1 2.67 -4.20 -16.43
C ILE A 1 2.05 -4.06 -15.04
N ARG A 2 0.75 -3.78 -14.90
CA ARG A 2 0.06 -3.68 -13.60
C ARG A 2 0.40 -4.81 -12.62
N GLU A 3 0.24 -6.07 -13.03
CA GLU A 3 0.55 -7.23 -12.18
C GLU A 3 2.02 -7.28 -11.72
N LEU A 4 2.96 -6.86 -12.58
CA LEU A 4 4.38 -6.83 -12.23
C LEU A 4 4.63 -5.79 -11.13
N VAL A 5 4.07 -4.59 -11.29
CA VAL A 5 4.16 -3.52 -10.28
C VAL A 5 3.56 -4.00 -8.95
N PHE A 6 2.42 -4.68 -8.97
CA PHE A 6 1.78 -5.17 -7.75
C PHE A 6 2.60 -6.28 -7.08
N LYS A 7 3.27 -7.14 -7.86
CA LYS A 7 4.23 -8.13 -7.33
C LYS A 7 5.43 -7.45 -6.67
N CYS A 8 6.01 -6.42 -7.29
CA CYS A 8 7.14 -5.67 -6.73
C CYS A 8 6.77 -4.91 -5.44
N LEU A 9 5.48 -4.57 -5.27
CA LEU A 9 4.93 -3.95 -4.07
C LEU A 9 4.95 -4.91 -2.85
N LEU A 10 5.03 -6.21 -3.13
CA LEU A 10 5.16 -7.30 -2.16
C LEU A 10 6.56 -7.91 -2.14
N ASP A 11 7.55 -7.25 -2.75
CA ASP A 11 8.93 -7.72 -2.75
C ASP A 11 9.49 -7.78 -1.32
N LYS A 12 10.48 -8.64 -1.09
CA LYS A 12 11.15 -8.77 0.22
C LYS A 12 11.97 -7.53 0.56
N GLN A 13 12.59 -6.92 -0.45
CA GLN A 13 13.46 -5.76 -0.30
C GLN A 13 12.63 -4.48 -0.13
N PHE A 14 12.92 -3.71 0.91
CA PHE A 14 12.19 -2.48 1.22
C PHE A 14 12.31 -1.45 0.09
N GLU A 15 13.51 -1.28 -0.45
CA GLU A 15 13.85 -0.33 -1.50
C GLU A 15 13.06 -0.61 -2.77
N VAL A 16 12.88 -1.89 -3.13
CA VAL A 16 12.05 -2.30 -4.27
C VAL A 16 10.61 -1.87 -4.05
N ARG A 17 10.04 -2.11 -2.86
CA ARG A 17 8.66 -1.70 -2.55
C ARG A 17 8.49 -0.18 -2.63
N THR A 18 9.41 0.58 -2.04
CA THR A 18 9.34 2.06 -2.01
C THR A 18 9.45 2.66 -3.40
N VAL A 19 10.41 2.20 -4.21
CA VAL A 19 10.55 2.65 -5.61
C VAL A 19 9.35 2.24 -6.45
N THR A 20 8.78 1.06 -6.18
CA THR A 20 7.56 0.59 -6.85
C THR A 20 6.37 1.49 -6.54
N SER A 21 6.21 1.96 -5.29
CA SER A 21 5.14 2.91 -4.91
C SER A 21 5.25 4.22 -5.68
N VAL A 22 6.45 4.80 -5.76
CA VAL A 22 6.71 6.03 -6.54
C VAL A 22 6.40 5.82 -8.02
N THR A 23 6.84 4.67 -8.57
CA THR A 23 6.57 4.31 -9.96
C THR A 23 5.07 4.15 -10.21
N LEU A 24 4.36 3.46 -9.32
CA LEU A 24 2.91 3.26 -9.39
C LEU A 24 2.16 4.59 -9.33
N SER A 25 2.58 5.51 -8.47
CA SER A 25 2.04 6.87 -8.42
C SER A 25 2.21 7.61 -9.75
N GLY A 26 3.40 7.50 -10.36
CA GLY A 26 3.65 8.04 -11.69
C GLY A 26 2.74 7.43 -12.77
N LEU A 27 2.53 6.12 -12.74
CA LEU A 27 1.65 5.39 -13.67
C LEU A 27 0.18 5.78 -13.52
N TYR A 28 -0.27 6.00 -12.28
CA TYR A 28 -1.61 6.53 -12.00
C TYR A 28 -1.74 7.97 -12.49
N ARG A 29 -0.75 8.82 -12.19
CA ARG A 29 -0.77 10.24 -12.54
C ARG A 29 -0.79 10.49 -14.05
N CYS A 30 -0.07 9.69 -14.83
CA CYS A 30 -0.10 9.80 -16.30
C CYS A 30 -1.27 9.07 -16.95
N GLY A 31 -2.16 8.44 -16.16
CA GLY A 31 -3.32 7.71 -16.65
C GLY A 31 -3.00 6.38 -17.35
N TYR A 32 -1.76 5.90 -17.27
CA TYR A 32 -1.37 4.60 -17.85
C TYR A 32 -2.03 3.43 -17.10
N ILE A 33 -2.16 3.56 -15.79
CA ILE A 33 -3.03 2.72 -14.96
C ILE A 33 -4.10 3.65 -14.39
N GLN A 34 -5.36 3.24 -14.45
CA GLN A 34 -6.43 3.96 -13.76
C GLN A 34 -6.61 3.40 -12.36
N VAL A 35 -6.83 4.27 -11.39
CA VAL A 35 -7.17 3.86 -10.03
C VAL A 35 -8.59 3.28 -10.08
N ASN A 36 -8.70 1.98 -9.84
CA ASN A 36 -9.99 1.30 -9.76
C ASN A 36 -10.40 1.14 -8.29
N GLU A 37 -11.70 1.00 -8.05
CA GLU A 37 -12.23 0.67 -6.71
C GLU A 37 -11.59 -0.61 -6.15
N GLU A 38 -11.37 -1.62 -7.00
CA GLU A 38 -10.69 -2.87 -6.64
C GLU A 38 -9.26 -2.65 -6.11
N ASP A 39 -8.50 -1.72 -6.70
CA ASP A 39 -7.15 -1.40 -6.24
C ASP A 39 -7.20 -0.77 -4.85
N PHE A 40 -8.09 0.21 -4.67
CA PHE A 40 -8.28 0.88 -3.40
C PHE A 40 -8.71 -0.09 -2.30
N THR A 41 -9.68 -0.96 -2.58
CA THR A 41 -10.12 -2.00 -1.64
C THR A 41 -8.99 -2.98 -1.32
N CYS A 42 -8.23 -3.43 -2.32
CA CYS A 42 -7.10 -4.34 -2.12
C CYS A 42 -6.04 -3.72 -1.19
N PHE A 43 -5.61 -2.49 -1.47
CA PHE A 43 -4.62 -1.80 -0.65
C PHE A 43 -5.12 -1.52 0.77
N SER A 44 -6.40 -1.13 0.91
CA SER A 44 -7.05 -0.92 2.22
C SER A 44 -7.13 -2.21 3.05
N GLN A 45 -7.43 -3.35 2.42
CA GLN A 45 -7.44 -4.64 3.10
C GLN A 45 -6.03 -5.07 3.51
N MET A 46 -5.05 -4.84 2.64
CA MET A 46 -3.66 -5.14 2.90
C MET A 46 -3.11 -4.30 4.06
N SER A 47 -3.40 -3.00 4.12
CA SER A 47 -2.93 -2.11 5.19
C SER A 47 -3.47 -2.54 6.56
N LYS A 48 -4.67 -3.12 6.62
CA LYS A 48 -5.29 -3.60 7.87
C LYS A 48 -4.80 -4.97 8.35
N ILE A 49 -3.87 -5.62 7.64
CA ILE A 49 -3.36 -6.93 8.03
C ILE A 49 -2.69 -6.84 9.42
N ASN A 50 -3.13 -7.70 10.34
CA ASN A 50 -2.48 -7.88 11.62
C ASN A 50 -1.22 -8.74 11.46
N TYR A 51 -0.05 -8.12 11.64
CA TYR A 51 1.25 -8.75 11.48
C TYR A 51 1.70 -9.58 12.69
N PHE A 52 0.98 -9.54 13.80
CA PHE A 52 1.22 -10.44 14.93
C PHE A 52 0.62 -11.83 14.67
N ILE A 53 1.38 -12.86 15.00
CA ILE A 53 0.97 -14.26 14.99
C ILE A 53 1.06 -14.79 16.42
N LYS A 54 -0.03 -15.39 16.91
CA LYS A 54 -0.03 -16.11 18.18
C LYS A 54 0.63 -17.47 17.98
N LYS A 55 1.79 -17.70 18.59
CA LYS A 55 2.47 -19.01 18.61
C LYS A 55 2.89 -19.34 20.03
N LYS A 56 2.41 -20.47 20.56
CA LYS A 56 2.71 -20.95 21.93
C LYS A 56 2.51 -19.86 23.01
N GLY A 57 1.42 -19.09 22.92
CA GLY A 57 1.10 -18.03 23.88
C GLY A 57 1.93 -16.75 23.77
N LYS A 58 2.89 -16.66 22.84
CA LYS A 58 3.64 -15.43 22.55
C LYS A 58 3.18 -14.82 21.22
N ASN A 59 3.11 -13.49 21.17
CA ASN A 59 2.90 -12.74 19.93
C ASN A 59 4.25 -12.62 19.20
N ILE A 60 4.36 -13.23 18.04
CA ILE A 60 5.54 -13.18 17.18
C ILE A 60 5.19 -12.34 15.96
N VAL A 61 6.10 -11.45 15.57
CA VAL A 61 5.95 -10.63 14.38
C VAL A 61 6.23 -11.48 13.13
N SER A 62 5.33 -11.43 12.15
CA SER A 62 5.51 -12.11 10.87
C SER A 62 6.00 -11.15 9.80
N THR A 63 7.20 -11.42 9.28
CA THR A 63 7.80 -10.64 8.20
C THR A 63 6.92 -10.61 6.96
N GLU A 64 6.33 -11.73 6.56
CA GLU A 64 5.45 -11.79 5.38
C GLU A 64 4.21 -10.92 5.54
N LYS A 65 3.64 -10.88 6.75
CA LYS A 65 2.48 -10.03 7.03
C LYS A 65 2.85 -8.55 7.12
N ILE A 66 4.04 -8.22 7.64
CA ILE A 66 4.57 -6.85 7.56
C ILE A 66 4.72 -6.42 6.12
N ILE A 67 5.32 -7.26 5.27
CA ILE A 67 5.51 -6.94 3.85
C ILE A 67 4.17 -6.65 3.18
N LYS A 68 3.14 -7.49 3.43
CA LYS A 68 1.80 -7.26 2.89
C LYS A 68 1.17 -5.97 3.43
N ARG A 69 1.29 -5.70 4.73
CA ARG A 69 0.79 -4.47 5.37
C ARG A 69 1.44 -3.23 4.77
N HIS A 70 2.77 -3.21 4.75
CA HIS A 70 3.55 -2.12 4.18
C HIS A 70 3.25 -1.93 2.69
N GLY A 71 3.04 -3.02 1.94
CA GLY A 71 2.60 -2.94 0.56
C GLY A 71 1.25 -2.24 0.41
N GLY A 72 0.27 -2.56 1.27
CA GLY A 72 -1.02 -1.87 1.27
C GLY A 72 -0.89 -0.36 1.53
N VAL A 73 -0.10 0.01 2.56
CA VAL A 73 0.20 1.42 2.88
C VAL A 73 0.85 2.13 1.70
N LEU A 74 1.86 1.52 1.07
CA LEU A 74 2.54 2.08 -0.10
C LEU A 74 1.62 2.22 -1.33
N GLY A 75 0.66 1.32 -1.51
CA GLY A 75 -0.36 1.43 -2.55
C GLY A 75 -1.30 2.61 -2.32
N LEU A 76 -1.77 2.79 -1.07
CA LEU A 76 -2.58 3.96 -0.68
C LEU A 76 -1.79 5.27 -0.86
N CYS A 77 -0.52 5.31 -0.45
CA CYS A 77 0.36 6.46 -0.71
C CYS A 77 0.48 6.76 -2.21
N ALA A 78 0.61 5.73 -3.05
CA ALA A 78 0.72 5.92 -4.49
C ALA A 78 -0.54 6.58 -5.09
N ILE A 79 -1.73 6.23 -4.61
CA ILE A 79 -3.01 6.84 -5.01
C ILE A 79 -3.04 8.32 -4.62
N VAL A 80 -2.69 8.64 -3.36
CA VAL A 80 -2.67 10.04 -2.88
C VAL A 80 -1.67 10.89 -3.67
N LEU A 81 -0.45 10.38 -3.86
CA LEU A 81 0.61 11.09 -4.58
C LEU A 81 0.34 11.22 -6.09
N ALA A 82 -0.55 10.40 -6.64
CA ALA A 82 -0.94 10.48 -8.05
C ALA A 82 -1.81 11.70 -8.35
N SER A 83 -2.48 12.27 -7.34
CA SER A 83 -3.34 13.45 -7.46
C SER A 83 -2.79 14.62 -6.62
N PRO A 84 -1.65 15.22 -7.00
CA PRO A 84 -0.98 16.25 -6.20
C PRO A 84 -1.76 17.57 -6.11
N TYR A 85 -2.66 17.82 -7.06
CA TYR A 85 -3.43 19.08 -7.15
C TYR A 85 -4.95 18.88 -7.10
N ASP A 86 -5.42 17.64 -7.19
CA ASP A 86 -6.85 17.29 -7.25
C ASP A 86 -7.22 16.33 -6.13
N ILE A 87 -8.39 16.53 -5.54
CA ILE A 87 -8.94 15.62 -4.53
C ILE A 87 -9.86 14.64 -5.24
N SER A 88 -9.28 13.55 -5.77
CA SER A 88 -10.07 12.43 -6.28
C SER A 88 -10.90 11.81 -5.15
N ASN A 89 -12.01 11.15 -5.50
CA ASN A 89 -12.95 10.55 -4.55
C ASN A 89 -12.28 9.59 -3.54
N TYR A 90 -11.15 8.98 -3.91
CA TYR A 90 -10.41 8.04 -3.07
C TYR A 90 -9.40 8.70 -2.12
N VAL A 91 -8.98 9.95 -2.38
CA VAL A 91 -7.90 10.61 -1.64
C VAL A 91 -8.27 10.88 -0.18
N PRO A 92 -9.47 11.39 0.16
CA PRO A 92 -9.86 11.60 1.56
C PRO A 92 -9.84 10.29 2.37
N ASP A 93 -10.41 9.22 1.83
CA ASP A 93 -10.47 7.92 2.50
C ASP A 93 -9.09 7.27 2.61
N ALA A 94 -8.24 7.38 1.57
CA ALA A 94 -6.86 6.94 1.61
C ALA A 94 -6.07 7.64 2.73
N LEU A 95 -6.22 8.97 2.85
CA LEU A 95 -5.55 9.75 3.89
C LEU A 95 -6.00 9.34 5.30
N MET A 96 -7.30 9.11 5.52
CA MET A 96 -7.78 8.61 6.82
C MET A 96 -7.14 7.27 7.18
N LEU A 97 -7.06 6.33 6.24
CA LEU A 97 -6.41 5.05 6.46
C LEU A 97 -4.91 5.21 6.74
N LEU A 98 -4.22 6.08 6.00
CA LEU A 98 -2.80 6.33 6.19
C LEU A 98 -2.49 6.92 7.57
N CYS A 99 -3.36 7.78 8.12
CA CYS A 99 -3.19 8.32 9.47
C CYS A 99 -3.14 7.24 10.56
N GLU A 100 -3.85 6.12 10.38
CA GLU A 100 -3.80 4.98 11.32
C GLU A 100 -2.41 4.30 11.33
N HIS A 101 -1.65 4.46 10.24
CA HIS A 101 -0.34 3.83 10.04
C HIS A 101 0.85 4.74 10.36
N SER A 102 0.63 6.02 10.72
CA SER A 102 1.71 6.97 11.03
C SER A 102 2.59 6.56 12.22
N HIS A 103 2.09 5.67 13.08
CA HIS A 103 2.81 5.16 14.26
C HIS A 103 3.21 3.68 14.11
N ASP A 104 3.03 3.11 12.92
CA ASP A 104 3.49 1.74 12.67
C ASP A 104 5.03 1.66 12.72
N PRO A 105 5.58 0.53 13.22
CA PRO A 105 7.02 0.32 13.33
C PRO A 105 7.71 0.02 12.00
#